data_AF-A0A5A7VBQ5-F1
#
_entry.id   AF-A0A5A7VBQ5-F1
#
_cell.length_a   1.000
_cell.length_b   1.000
_cell.length_c   1.000
_cell.angle_alpha   90.00
_cell.angle_beta   90.00
_cell.angle_gamma   90.00
#
_symmetry.space_group_name_H-M   'P 1'
#
loop_
_entity.id
_entity.type
_entity.pdbx_description
1 polymer ?
#
loop_
_entity_poly.entity_id
_entity_poly.type
_entity_poly.pdbx_seq_one_letter_code
_entity_poly.pdbx_strand_id
1 'polypeptide(L)'
;MSDRSKPLSTHALYNSTPSSRQTVKFLTAATIGAFFLVSSGFTITGTVLLLILSTPILVLFSPVLVPAVTVLVLAAAGLFFSATCVVGAVAALSWLYRYMTGNQPAGAEQLDFAKDKIVEMAKEMKEKATQELY
;
A
#
# COMPACT_ATOMS: atom_id res chain seq x y z
N MET A 1 53.22 -12.93 -31.27
CA MET A 1 52.68 -13.93 -30.33
C MET A 1 51.98 -13.16 -29.22
N SER A 2 50.73 -12.79 -29.45
CA SER A 2 49.50 -13.51 -29.06
C SER A 2 49.27 -13.58 -27.54
N ASP A 3 48.17 -12.94 -27.17
CA ASP A 3 47.22 -13.34 -26.12
C ASP A 3 47.62 -13.26 -24.64
N ARG A 4 47.16 -12.17 -24.00
CA ARG A 4 46.28 -12.32 -22.83
C ARG A 4 45.18 -11.24 -22.77
N SER A 5 44.14 -11.51 -23.54
CA SER A 5 42.71 -11.45 -23.18
C SER A 5 42.30 -11.04 -21.74
N LYS A 6 41.44 -9.99 -21.71
CA LYS A 6 40.12 -9.87 -21.04
C LYS A 6 40.06 -9.59 -19.51
N PRO A 7 38.93 -9.02 -18.99
CA PRO A 7 38.28 -7.76 -19.35
C PRO A 7 37.71 -7.05 -18.10
N LEU A 8 38.21 -5.90 -17.66
CA LEU A 8 37.59 -5.25 -16.50
C LEU A 8 37.45 -3.76 -16.71
N SER A 9 36.38 -3.39 -17.42
CA SER A 9 35.46 -2.32 -17.04
C SER A 9 34.40 -2.23 -18.13
N THR A 10 33.58 -3.28 -18.21
CA THR A 10 32.19 -3.17 -18.66
C THR A 10 31.45 -2.26 -17.68
N HIS A 11 31.77 -0.96 -17.70
CA HIS A 11 30.80 0.10 -17.43
C HIS A 11 29.98 0.29 -18.73
N ALA A 12 29.42 -0.82 -19.22
CA ALA A 12 28.18 -0.73 -19.93
C ALA A 12 27.15 -0.18 -18.93
N LEU A 13 26.30 0.73 -19.41
CA LEU A 13 25.13 1.25 -18.72
C LEU A 13 25.30 2.40 -17.71
N TYR A 14 26.21 3.34 -17.96
CA TYR A 14 25.94 4.74 -17.59
C TYR A 14 25.86 5.65 -18.81
N ASN A 15 25.18 5.17 -19.85
CA ASN A 15 24.70 6.03 -20.91
C ASN A 15 23.31 5.53 -21.34
N SER A 16 22.35 6.47 -21.43
CA SER A 16 20.89 6.33 -21.62
C SER A 16 20.12 6.25 -20.28
N THR A 17 19.47 7.28 -19.72
CA THR A 17 18.64 8.33 -20.33
C THR A 17 18.45 9.54 -19.39
N PRO A 18 18.81 10.78 -19.75
CA PRO A 18 18.59 11.99 -18.94
C PRO A 18 17.19 12.61 -19.18
N SER A 19 16.12 11.82 -19.05
CA SER A 19 14.74 12.31 -19.24
C SER A 19 13.69 11.50 -18.44
N SER A 20 13.90 10.20 -18.26
CA SER A 20 12.97 9.33 -17.52
C SER A 20 12.89 9.69 -16.02
N ARG A 21 14.03 9.92 -15.34
CA ARG A 21 14.06 10.24 -13.89
C ARG A 21 13.46 11.60 -13.54
N GLN A 22 13.53 12.59 -14.43
CA GLN A 22 12.83 13.86 -14.24
C GLN A 22 11.33 13.68 -14.49
N THR A 23 10.95 12.96 -15.55
CA THR A 23 9.54 12.69 -15.86
C THR A 23 8.86 11.93 -14.73
N VAL A 24 9.49 10.92 -14.11
CA VAL A 24 8.89 10.27 -12.92
C VAL A 24 8.82 11.20 -11.72
N LYS A 25 9.79 12.09 -11.49
CA LYS A 25 9.72 13.08 -10.40
C LYS A 25 8.58 14.08 -10.60
N PHE A 26 8.37 14.55 -11.83
CA PHE A 26 7.24 15.41 -12.17
C PHE A 26 5.92 14.66 -12.09
N LEU A 27 5.87 13.39 -12.50
CA LEU A 27 4.67 12.56 -12.40
C LEU A 27 4.29 12.31 -10.94
N THR A 28 5.26 12.02 -10.06
CA THR A 28 5.01 11.86 -8.63
C THR A 28 4.58 13.18 -7.99
N ALA A 29 5.24 14.30 -8.31
CA ALA A 29 4.82 15.62 -7.85
C ALA A 29 3.43 16.01 -8.34
N ALA A 30 3.09 15.69 -9.60
CA ALA A 30 1.78 15.91 -10.18
C ALA A 30 0.72 15.00 -9.57
N THR A 31 1.06 13.75 -9.23
CA THR A 31 0.14 12.82 -8.56
C THR A 31 -0.19 13.32 -7.16
N ILE A 32 0.82 13.74 -6.39
CA ILE A 32 0.63 14.33 -5.06
C ILE A 32 -0.17 15.62 -5.18
N GLY A 33 0.19 16.50 -6.12
CA GLY A 33 -0.53 17.75 -6.39
C GLY A 33 -1.98 17.51 -6.79
N ALA A 34 -2.26 16.51 -7.63
CA ALA A 34 -3.60 16.12 -8.03
C ALA A 34 -4.40 15.57 -6.84
N PHE A 35 -3.80 14.74 -6.00
CA PHE A 35 -4.46 14.23 -4.79
C PHE A 35 -4.76 15.35 -3.80
N PHE A 36 -3.83 16.28 -3.60
CA PHE A 36 -4.02 17.48 -2.78
C PHE A 36 -5.10 18.40 -3.37
N LEU A 37 -5.15 18.55 -4.69
CA LEU A 37 -6.14 19.38 -5.36
C LEU A 37 -7.54 18.76 -5.27
N VAL A 38 -7.66 17.45 -5.47
CA VAL A 38 -8.92 16.70 -5.29
C VAL A 38 -9.37 16.76 -3.84
N SER A 39 -8.46 16.52 -2.88
CA SER A 39 -8.76 16.56 -1.44
C SER A 39 -9.14 17.97 -0.97
N SER A 40 -8.42 19.00 -1.44
CA SER A 40 -8.72 20.40 -1.15
C SER A 40 -10.06 20.82 -1.76
N GLY A 41 -10.27 20.51 -3.05
CA GLY A 41 -11.52 20.79 -3.76
C GLY A 41 -12.71 20.08 -3.13
N PHE A 42 -12.56 18.82 -2.72
CA PHE A 42 -13.58 18.08 -2.00
C PHE A 42 -13.86 18.66 -0.62
N THR A 43 -12.83 19.09 0.12
CA THR A 43 -13.00 19.74 1.43
C THR A 43 -13.73 21.07 1.29
N ILE A 44 -13.36 21.91 0.32
CA ILE A 44 -14.02 23.20 0.05
C ILE A 44 -15.45 22.98 -0.44
N THR A 45 -15.65 22.11 -1.43
CA THR A 45 -16.99 21.81 -1.96
C THR A 45 -17.88 21.19 -0.88
N GLY A 46 -17.35 20.24 -0.11
CA GLY A 46 -18.04 19.63 1.03
C GLY A 46 -18.39 20.64 2.11
N THR A 47 -17.48 21.56 2.44
CA THR A 47 -17.73 22.63 3.42
C THR A 47 -18.75 23.64 2.91
N VAL A 48 -18.66 24.08 1.66
CA VAL A 48 -19.64 25.00 1.04
C VAL A 48 -21.02 24.36 1.00
N LEU A 49 -21.11 23.09 0.59
CA LEU A 49 -22.37 22.34 0.57
C LEU A 49 -22.91 22.17 1.99
N LEU A 50 -22.06 21.86 2.97
CA LEU A 50 -22.42 21.80 4.40
C LEU A 50 -22.88 23.15 4.95
N LEU A 51 -22.35 24.28 4.50
CA LEU A 51 -22.77 25.63 4.94
C LEU A 51 -24.11 26.02 4.32
N ILE A 52 -24.28 25.77 3.01
CA ILE A 52 -25.53 26.03 2.28
C ILE A 52 -26.65 25.16 2.83
N LEU A 53 -26.35 23.90 3.15
CA LEU A 53 -27.28 22.98 3.79
C LEU A 53 -27.45 23.31 5.29
N SER A 54 -26.39 23.67 6.02
CA SER A 54 -26.45 24.02 7.45
C SER A 54 -27.39 25.16 7.73
N THR A 55 -27.36 26.22 6.91
CA THR A 55 -28.11 27.44 7.21
C THR A 55 -29.64 27.21 7.31
N PRO A 56 -30.29 26.46 6.41
CA PRO A 56 -31.68 26.05 6.57
C PRO A 56 -31.89 24.79 7.45
N ILE A 57 -30.95 23.84 7.50
CA ILE A 57 -31.13 22.54 8.18
C ILE A 57 -30.81 22.58 9.68
N LEU A 58 -29.84 23.39 10.13
CA LEU A 58 -29.56 23.57 11.57
C LEU A 58 -30.76 24.19 12.31
N VAL A 59 -31.60 24.95 11.58
CA VAL A 59 -32.81 25.60 12.11
C VAL A 59 -34.01 24.64 12.16
N LEU A 60 -34.06 23.62 11.29
CA LEU A 60 -35.23 22.71 11.18
C LEU A 60 -34.99 21.27 11.69
N PHE A 61 -33.74 20.81 11.77
CA PHE A 61 -33.42 19.38 11.90
C PHE A 61 -32.28 19.07 12.88
N SER A 62 -32.12 19.87 13.94
CA SER A 62 -31.27 19.54 15.10
C SER A 62 -31.36 18.04 15.54
N PRO A 63 -32.49 17.33 15.39
CA PRO A 63 -32.58 15.88 15.65
C PRO A 63 -32.29 14.92 14.48
N VAL A 64 -32.36 15.35 13.20
CA VAL A 64 -32.33 14.46 12.01
C VAL A 64 -31.00 14.52 11.25
N LEU A 65 -30.25 15.61 11.34
CA LEU A 65 -29.01 15.72 10.57
C LEU A 65 -27.88 14.88 11.17
N VAL A 66 -27.85 14.75 12.50
CA VAL A 66 -26.89 13.91 13.22
C VAL A 66 -26.94 12.44 12.72
N PRO A 67 -28.11 11.78 12.61
CA PRO A 67 -28.17 10.42 12.07
C PRO A 67 -27.82 10.33 10.58
N ALA A 68 -28.17 11.30 9.73
CA ALA A 68 -27.86 11.25 8.30
C ALA A 68 -26.35 11.32 8.01
N VAL A 69 -25.63 12.22 8.68
CA VAL A 69 -24.17 12.33 8.56
C VAL A 69 -23.49 11.08 9.14
N THR A 70 -24.00 10.55 10.25
CA THR A 70 -23.48 9.31 10.84
C THR A 70 -23.61 8.15 9.88
N VAL A 71 -24.75 7.98 9.21
CA VAL A 71 -24.94 6.93 8.18
C VAL A 71 -23.99 7.13 7.00
N LEU A 72 -23.78 8.35 6.54
CA LEU A 72 -22.87 8.63 5.42
C LEU A 72 -21.41 8.34 5.77
N VAL A 73 -20.95 8.77 6.96
CA VAL A 73 -19.60 8.49 7.46
C VAL A 73 -19.41 7.01 7.71
N LEU A 74 -20.42 6.33 8.27
CA LEU A 74 -20.36 4.90 8.53
C LEU A 74 -20.41 4.08 7.24
N ALA A 75 -21.18 4.50 6.24
CA ALA A 75 -21.19 3.91 4.91
C ALA A 75 -19.84 4.12 4.21
N ALA A 76 -19.27 5.32 4.27
CA ALA A 76 -17.94 5.60 3.72
C ALA A 76 -16.86 4.78 4.42
N ALA A 77 -16.88 4.70 5.76
CA ALA A 77 -15.94 3.90 6.55
C ALA A 77 -16.12 2.40 6.29
N GLY A 78 -17.36 1.90 6.17
CA GLY A 78 -17.67 0.52 5.84
C GLY A 78 -17.25 0.15 4.43
N LEU A 79 -17.42 1.05 3.46
CA LEU A 79 -16.92 0.88 2.10
C LEU A 79 -15.39 0.94 2.05
N PHE A 80 -14.74 1.78 2.87
CA PHE A 80 -13.28 1.83 2.94
C PHE A 80 -12.70 0.54 3.53
N PHE A 81 -13.32 0.04 4.60
CA PHE A 81 -12.99 -1.26 5.18
C PHE A 81 -13.20 -2.39 4.16
N SER A 82 -14.33 -2.39 3.46
CA SER A 82 -14.61 -3.34 2.39
C SER A 82 -13.66 -3.18 1.20
N ALA A 83 -13.23 -1.97 0.85
CA ALA A 83 -12.32 -1.72 -0.26
C ALA A 83 -10.94 -2.34 0.02
N THR A 84 -10.44 -2.21 1.24
CA THR A 84 -9.18 -2.87 1.64
C THR A 84 -9.33 -4.40 1.70
N CYS A 85 -10.48 -4.89 2.18
CA CYS A 85 -10.77 -6.32 2.25
C CYS A 85 -10.89 -6.97 0.86
N VAL A 86 -11.50 -6.29 -0.10
CA VAL A 86 -11.65 -6.78 -1.49
C VAL A 86 -10.28 -6.93 -2.15
N VAL A 87 -9.37 -5.97 -1.95
CA VAL A 87 -7.99 -6.08 -2.48
C VAL A 87 -7.27 -7.27 -1.86
N GLY A 88 -7.40 -7.48 -0.54
CA GLY A 88 -6.84 -8.64 0.15
C GLY A 88 -7.43 -9.98 -0.34
N ALA A 89 -8.75 -10.03 -0.52
CA ALA A 89 -9.44 -11.23 -1.00
C ALA A 89 -9.07 -11.57 -2.45
N VAL A 90 -9.02 -10.57 -3.35
CA VAL A 90 -8.60 -10.75 -4.74
C VAL A 90 -7.12 -11.12 -4.82
N ALA A 91 -6.27 -10.56 -3.95
CA ALA A 91 -4.88 -10.97 -3.85
C ALA A 91 -4.75 -12.43 -3.39
N ALA A 92 -5.50 -12.85 -2.38
CA ALA A 92 -5.50 -14.23 -1.89
C ALA A 92 -6.02 -15.23 -2.95
N LEU A 93 -7.12 -14.89 -3.64
CA LEU A 93 -7.65 -15.68 -4.75
C LEU A 93 -6.67 -15.75 -5.92
N SER A 94 -6.05 -14.63 -6.29
CA SER A 94 -5.01 -14.59 -7.33
C SER A 94 -3.78 -15.41 -6.93
N TRP A 95 -3.43 -15.44 -5.64
CA TRP A 95 -2.33 -16.23 -5.11
C TRP A 95 -2.66 -17.73 -5.17
N LEU A 96 -3.85 -18.12 -4.74
CA LEU A 96 -4.34 -19.50 -4.77
C LEU A 96 -4.50 -20.01 -6.22
N TYR A 97 -5.02 -19.18 -7.12
CA TYR A 97 -5.16 -19.51 -8.53
C TYR A 97 -3.78 -19.74 -9.18
N ARG A 98 -2.82 -18.85 -8.93
CA ARG A 98 -1.44 -19.01 -9.45
C ARG A 98 -0.72 -20.22 -8.85
N TYR A 99 -0.97 -20.53 -7.58
CA TYR A 99 -0.49 -21.75 -6.94
C TYR A 99 -1.03 -23.02 -7.63
N MET A 100 -2.34 -23.07 -7.91
CA MET A 100 -2.96 -24.20 -8.62
C MET A 100 -2.53 -24.32 -10.08
N THR A 101 -2.27 -23.21 -10.75
CA THR A 101 -1.71 -23.19 -12.12
C THR A 101 -0.19 -23.49 -12.14
N GLY A 102 0.43 -23.78 -10.99
CA GLY A 102 1.85 -24.15 -10.90
C GLY A 102 2.80 -22.96 -11.06
N ASN A 103 2.29 -21.73 -11.15
CA ASN A 103 3.10 -20.53 -11.20
C ASN A 103 3.44 -20.10 -9.76
N GLN A 104 4.44 -20.75 -9.18
CA GLN A 104 4.99 -20.48 -7.85
C GLN A 104 5.00 -18.97 -7.55
N PRO A 105 4.24 -18.50 -6.55
CA PRO A 105 4.00 -17.07 -6.38
C PRO A 105 5.23 -16.35 -5.83
N ALA A 106 5.52 -15.18 -6.39
CA ALA A 106 6.58 -14.26 -5.94
C ALA A 106 6.29 -13.76 -4.52
N GLY A 107 6.70 -14.55 -3.51
CA GLY A 107 6.38 -14.32 -2.11
C GLY A 107 6.35 -15.59 -1.26
N ALA A 108 6.21 -16.78 -1.88
CA ALA A 108 6.39 -18.05 -1.16
C ALA A 108 7.80 -18.16 -0.56
N GLU A 109 8.83 -17.73 -1.29
CA GLU A 109 10.20 -17.63 -0.77
C GLU A 109 10.33 -16.67 0.41
N GLN A 110 9.57 -15.57 0.44
CA GLN A 110 9.58 -14.65 1.58
C GLN A 110 8.87 -15.24 2.80
N LEU A 111 7.83 -16.05 2.57
CA LEU A 111 7.12 -16.76 3.62
C LEU A 111 7.95 -17.91 4.20
N ASP A 112 8.64 -18.69 3.35
CA ASP A 112 9.57 -19.74 3.76
C ASP A 112 10.79 -19.15 4.47
N PHE A 113 11.38 -18.06 3.97
CA PHE A 113 12.48 -17.37 4.64
C PHE A 113 12.06 -16.79 6.00
N ALA A 114 10.84 -16.24 6.11
CA ALA A 114 10.31 -15.77 7.38
C ALA A 114 10.07 -16.93 8.36
N LYS A 115 9.50 -18.04 7.89
CA LYS A 115 9.28 -19.24 8.71
C LYS A 115 10.59 -19.82 9.23
N ASP A 116 11.58 -19.97 8.36
CA ASP A 116 12.89 -20.52 8.71
C ASP A 116 13.57 -19.67 9.80
N LYS A 117 13.59 -18.34 9.62
CA LYS A 117 14.09 -17.40 10.64
C LYS A 117 13.34 -17.50 11.97
N ILE A 118 12.02 -17.63 11.95
CA ILE A 118 11.22 -17.71 13.19
C ILE A 118 11.50 -19.03 13.91
N VAL A 119 11.66 -20.13 13.16
CA VAL A 119 11.98 -21.45 13.72
C VAL A 119 13.39 -21.46 14.30
N GLU A 120 14.37 -20.85 13.64
CA GLU A 120 15.74 -20.71 14.12
C GLU A 120 15.79 -19.95 15.46
N MET A 121 15.12 -18.80 15.53
CA MET A 121 15.02 -17.99 16.75
C MET A 121 14.31 -18.72 17.88
N ALA A 122 13.25 -19.47 17.57
CA ALA A 122 12.56 -20.29 18.56
C ALA A 122 13.47 -21.38 19.13
N LYS A 123 14.35 -21.95 18.31
CA LYS A 123 15.30 -22.98 18.72
C LYS A 123 16.43 -22.41 19.58
N GLU A 124 17.00 -21.26 19.20
CA GLU A 124 18.00 -20.56 20.02
C GLU A 124 17.44 -20.14 21.39
N MET A 125 16.23 -19.58 21.43
CA MET A 125 15.57 -19.19 22.67
C MET A 125 15.30 -20.39 23.58
N LYS A 126 14.92 -21.53 22.99
CA LYS A 126 14.74 -22.79 23.73
C LYS A 126 16.06 -23.29 24.30
N GLU A 127 17.15 -23.24 23.54
CA GLU A 127 18.47 -23.64 24.02
C GLU A 127 18.98 -22.71 25.13
N LYS A 128 18.81 -21.39 24.99
CA LYS A 128 19.18 -20.42 26.02
C LYS A 128 18.37 -20.59 27.31
N ALA A 129 17.06 -20.77 27.20
CA ALA A 129 16.20 -21.01 28.38
C ALA A 129 16.51 -22.34 29.06
N THR A 130 16.95 -23.35 28.32
CA THR A 130 17.34 -24.65 28.89
C THR A 130 18.72 -24.60 29.57
N GLN A 131 19.64 -23.75 29.07
CA GLN A 131 20.93 -23.49 29.71
C GLN A 131 20.83 -22.63 30.97
N GLU A 132 19.87 -21.72 31.07
CA GLU A 132 19.66 -20.94 32.31
C GLU A 132 18.91 -21.71 33.41
N LEU A 133 18.26 -22.84 33.06
CA LEU A 133 17.55 -23.71 34.01
C LEU A 133 18.38 -24.92 34.50
N TYR A 134 19.65 -25.03 34.11
CA TYR A 134 20.59 -26.06 34.56
C TYR A 134 21.84 -25.41 35.18
#